data_AF-A0A2W2EIH4-F1
#
_entry.id   AF-A0A2W2EIH4-F1
#
_cell.length_a   1.000
_cell.length_b   1.000
_cell.length_c   1.000
_cell.angle_alpha   90.00
_cell.angle_beta   90.00
_cell.angle_gamma   90.00
#
_symmetry.space_group_name_H-M   'P 1'
#
loop_
_entity.id
_entity.type
_entity.pdbx_description
1 polymer ?
#
loop_
_entity_poly.entity_id
_entity_poly.type
_entity_poly.pdbx_seq_one_letter_code
_entity_poly.pdbx_strand_id
1 'polypeptide(L)'
;MEAATADLLHLGFLDIRILTAPLLEAHPADALDRRRERANMIADICHQLPGLLAPQRRDQLADGLRYLWQTASATKRQWLRSRWDHLNYDHRWLTEAVTEQPSPDENYRNCGPPAPLVEP
;
A
#
# COMPACT_ATOMS: atom_id res chain seq x y z
N MET A 1 7.74 9.13 -1.19
CA MET A 1 7.18 7.77 -1.12
C MET A 1 8.19 6.78 -0.52
N GLU A 2 9.37 6.58 -1.13
CA GLU A 2 10.38 5.63 -0.61
C GLU A 2 10.77 5.90 0.85
N ALA A 3 11.13 7.14 1.19
CA ALA A 3 11.45 7.53 2.57
C ALA A 3 10.28 7.24 3.53
N ALA A 4 9.05 7.65 3.20
CA ALA A 4 7.86 7.37 4.00
C ALA A 4 7.58 5.86 4.16
N THR A 5 7.89 5.04 3.16
CA THR A 5 7.78 3.57 3.24
C THR A 5 8.85 2.98 4.16
N ALA A 6 10.08 3.51 4.12
CA ALA A 6 11.14 3.12 5.04
C ALA A 6 10.81 3.53 6.48
N ASP A 7 10.26 4.73 6.68
CA ASP A 7 9.81 5.20 7.99
C ASP A 7 8.64 4.38 8.52
N LEU A 8 7.70 3.98 7.65
CA LEU A 8 6.62 3.06 7.99
C LEU A 8 7.16 1.71 8.49
N LEU A 9 8.16 1.16 7.79
CA LEU A 9 8.84 -0.07 8.20
C LEU A 9 9.52 0.10 9.57
N HIS A 10 10.19 1.22 9.78
CA HIS A 10 10.82 1.55 11.07
C HIS A 10 9.79 1.62 12.21
N LEU A 11 8.68 2.33 12.02
CA LEU A 11 7.58 2.41 13.00
C LEU A 11 6.97 1.04 13.28
N GLY A 12 6.83 0.19 12.26
CA GLY A 12 6.37 -1.19 12.41
C GLY A 12 7.27 -2.02 13.34
N PHE A 13 8.58 -1.91 13.19
CA PHE A 13 9.54 -2.57 14.09
C PHE A 13 9.42 -2.08 15.54
N LEU A 14 9.26 -0.77 15.75
CA LEU A 14 9.06 -0.20 17.09
C LEU A 14 7.77 -0.71 17.73
N ASP A 15 6.66 -0.72 16.98
CA ASP A 15 5.38 -1.24 17.45
C ASP A 15 5.48 -2.72 17.85
N ILE A 16 6.11 -3.55 17.01
CA ILE A 16 6.33 -4.98 17.32
C ILE A 16 7.13 -5.11 18.61
N ARG A 17 8.22 -4.35 18.76
CA ARG A 17 9.05 -4.38 19.97
C ARG A 17 8.27 -4.00 21.22
N ILE A 18 7.40 -3.00 21.15
CA ILE A 18 6.54 -2.59 22.27
C ILE A 18 5.51 -3.67 22.61
N LEU A 19 4.93 -4.31 21.58
CA LEU A 19 3.91 -5.35 21.77
C LEU A 19 4.49 -6.64 22.37
N THR A 20 5.73 -6.99 22.02
CA THR A 20 6.42 -8.20 22.48
C THR A 20 7.29 -7.99 23.73
N ALA A 21 7.43 -6.76 24.21
CA ALA A 21 8.14 -6.46 25.45
C ALA A 21 7.50 -7.22 26.64
N PRO A 22 8.32 -7.74 27.58
CA PRO A 22 7.81 -8.37 28.79
C PRO A 22 6.89 -7.41 29.57
N LEU A 23 5.77 -7.93 30.06
CA LEU A 23 4.87 -7.18 30.93
C LEU A 23 5.36 -7.31 32.38
N LEU A 24 5.40 -6.18 33.08
CA LEU A 24 5.79 -6.13 34.49
C LEU A 24 4.68 -6.67 35.41
N GLU A 25 3.44 -6.71 34.92
CA GLU A 25 2.25 -7.13 35.68
C GLU A 25 1.55 -8.30 35.00
N ALA A 26 0.89 -9.13 35.80
CA ALA A 26 0.07 -10.23 35.30
C ALA A 26 -1.14 -9.66 34.52
N HIS A 27 -1.24 -10.03 33.25
CA HIS A 27 -2.36 -9.66 32.39
C HIS A 27 -3.25 -10.88 32.14
N PRO A 28 -4.57 -10.67 31.91
CA PRO A 28 -5.46 -11.76 31.50
C PRO A 28 -4.99 -12.34 30.16
N ALA A 29 -5.21 -13.64 29.95
CA ALA A 29 -4.80 -14.37 28.74
C ALA A 29 -5.29 -13.68 27.45
N ASP A 30 -6.56 -13.27 27.43
CA ASP A 30 -7.16 -12.56 26.28
C ASP A 30 -6.40 -11.27 25.90
N ALA A 31 -5.80 -10.56 26.87
CA ALA A 31 -5.02 -9.37 26.57
C ALA A 31 -3.66 -9.72 25.95
N LEU A 32 -3.07 -10.85 26.34
CA LEU A 32 -1.84 -11.36 25.72
C LEU A 32 -2.09 -11.83 24.30
N ASP A 33 -3.22 -12.52 24.06
CA ASP A 33 -3.61 -12.97 22.73
C ASP A 33 -3.84 -11.79 21.79
N ARG A 34 -4.56 -10.75 22.23
CA ARG A 34 -4.74 -9.51 21.44
C ARG A 34 -3.41 -8.80 21.14
N ARG A 35 -2.45 -8.77 22.08
CA ARG A 35 -1.11 -8.23 21.82
C ARG A 35 -0.40 -9.03 20.74
N ARG A 36 -0.44 -10.36 20.82
CA ARG A 36 0.19 -11.26 19.86
C ARG A 36 -0.43 -11.13 18.48
N GLU A 37 -1.75 -11.12 18.37
CA GLU A 37 -2.48 -10.90 17.12
C GLU A 37 -2.08 -9.57 16.48
N ARG A 38 -2.01 -8.49 17.26
CA ARG A 38 -1.60 -7.19 16.77
C ARG A 38 -0.14 -7.19 16.31
N ALA A 39 0.77 -7.83 17.04
CA ALA A 39 2.17 -7.95 16.65
C ALA A 39 2.33 -8.72 15.33
N ASN A 40 1.63 -9.86 15.19
CA ASN A 40 1.64 -10.67 13.98
C ASN A 40 1.08 -9.89 12.77
N MET A 41 -0.01 -9.13 12.96
CA MET A 41 -0.58 -8.29 11.92
C MET A 41 0.44 -7.25 11.41
N ILE A 42 1.16 -6.59 12.30
CA ILE A 42 2.17 -5.58 11.93
C ILE A 42 3.38 -6.24 11.27
N ALA A 43 3.81 -7.40 11.79
CA ALA A 43 4.90 -8.18 11.22
C ALA A 43 4.60 -8.61 9.78
N ASP A 44 3.36 -9.01 9.50
CA ASP A 44 2.92 -9.40 8.16
C ASP A 44 2.99 -8.22 7.17
N ILE A 45 2.56 -7.02 7.58
CA ILE A 45 2.74 -5.80 6.77
C ILE A 45 4.24 -5.55 6.53
N CYS A 46 5.04 -5.57 7.59
CA CYS A 46 6.48 -5.29 7.53
C CYS A 46 7.25 -6.31 6.69
N HIS A 47 6.75 -7.53 6.55
CA HIS A 47 7.37 -8.56 5.71
C HIS A 47 7.32 -8.19 4.22
N GLN A 48 6.30 -7.44 3.79
CA GLN A 48 6.09 -7.09 2.39
C GLN A 48 6.85 -5.82 1.96
N LEU A 49 7.10 -4.89 2.88
CA LEU A 49 7.69 -3.57 2.58
C LEU A 49 9.14 -3.62 2.04
N PRO A 50 10.07 -4.45 2.56
CA PRO A 50 11.44 -4.50 2.05
C PRO A 50 11.53 -4.86 0.57
N GLY A 51 10.65 -5.74 0.09
CA GLY A 51 10.59 -6.10 -1.33
C GLY A 51 10.21 -4.91 -2.22
N LEU A 52 9.40 -3.98 -1.72
CA LEU A 52 9.02 -2.76 -2.43
C LEU A 52 10.12 -1.70 -2.41
N LEU A 53 10.97 -1.69 -1.37
CA LEU A 53 12.11 -0.79 -1.22
C LEU A 53 13.36 -1.26 -1.97
N ALA A 54 13.36 -2.50 -2.49
CA ALA A 54 14.49 -3.04 -3.23
C ALA A 54 14.79 -2.17 -4.47
N PRO A 55 16.08 -1.91 -4.80
CA PRO A 55 16.44 -1.04 -5.92
C PRO A 55 15.80 -1.44 -7.25
N GLN A 56 15.60 -2.76 -7.47
CA GLN A 56 15.01 -3.31 -8.69
C GLN A 56 13.49 -3.08 -8.80
N ARG A 57 12.82 -2.65 -7.72
CA ARG A 57 11.37 -2.49 -7.64
C ARG A 57 10.93 -1.08 -7.26
N ARG A 58 11.87 -0.12 -7.15
CA ARG A 58 11.56 1.28 -6.82
C ARG A 58 10.55 1.91 -7.77
N ASP A 59 10.64 1.61 -9.06
CA ASP A 59 9.69 2.13 -10.06
C ASP A 59 8.27 1.58 -9.87
N GLN A 60 8.13 0.41 -9.22
CA GLN A 60 6.86 -0.25 -8.92
C GLN A 60 6.36 0.02 -7.49
N LEU A 61 7.04 0.88 -6.73
CA LEU A 61 6.73 1.13 -5.31
C LEU A 61 5.29 1.61 -5.13
N ALA A 62 4.83 2.53 -5.99
CA ALA A 62 3.46 3.06 -5.92
C ALA A 62 2.42 1.95 -6.14
N ASP A 63 2.59 1.14 -7.18
CA ASP A 63 1.67 0.04 -7.50
C ASP A 63 1.70 -1.06 -6.44
N GLY A 64 2.88 -1.38 -5.91
CA GLY A 64 3.05 -2.34 -4.83
C GLY A 64 2.37 -1.89 -3.53
N LEU A 65 2.46 -0.60 -3.17
CA LEU A 65 1.75 -0.04 -2.02
C LEU A 65 0.23 0.03 -2.26
N ARG A 66 -0.21 0.30 -3.49
CA ARG A 66 -1.64 0.24 -3.84
C ARG A 66 -2.18 -1.18 -3.72
N TYR A 67 -1.43 -2.18 -4.21
CA TYR A 67 -1.77 -3.59 -4.06
C TYR A 67 -1.83 -4.02 -2.59
N LEU A 68 -0.82 -3.63 -1.79
CA LEU A 68 -0.79 -3.84 -0.35
C LEU A 68 -2.05 -3.27 0.32
N TRP A 69 -2.40 -2.02 -0.01
CA TRP A 69 -3.59 -1.36 0.52
C TRP A 69 -4.89 -2.07 0.14
N GLN A 70 -5.05 -2.44 -1.13
CA GLN A 70 -6.25 -3.10 -1.64
C GLN A 70 -6.45 -4.50 -1.03
N THR A 71 -5.38 -5.25 -0.82
CA THR A 71 -5.44 -6.60 -0.24
C THR A 71 -5.43 -6.63 1.28
N ALA A 72 -5.09 -5.52 1.95
CA ALA A 72 -5.11 -5.41 3.39
C ALA A 72 -6.52 -5.49 3.98
N SER A 73 -6.65 -6.16 5.12
CA SER A 73 -7.87 -6.15 5.95
C SER A 73 -8.15 -4.75 6.53
N ALA A 74 -9.37 -4.53 7.01
CA ALA A 74 -9.76 -3.24 7.61
C ALA A 74 -8.81 -2.81 8.74
N THR A 75 -8.44 -3.73 9.63
CA THR A 75 -7.50 -3.45 10.75
C THR A 75 -6.11 -3.07 10.27
N LYS A 76 -5.60 -3.75 9.23
CA LYS A 76 -4.31 -3.42 8.61
C LYS A 76 -4.34 -2.04 7.95
N ARG A 77 -5.40 -1.73 7.21
CA ARG A 77 -5.60 -0.39 6.60
C ARG A 77 -5.69 0.71 7.65
N GLN A 78 -6.38 0.44 8.77
CA GLN A 78 -6.46 1.38 9.88
C GLN A 78 -5.07 1.65 10.49
N TRP A 79 -4.27 0.60 10.69
CA TRP A 79 -2.90 0.75 11.17
C TRP A 79 -2.04 1.55 10.19
N LEU A 80 -2.06 1.19 8.90
CA LEU A 80 -1.33 1.89 7.83
C LEU A 80 -1.68 3.38 7.79
N ARG A 81 -2.98 3.71 7.79
CA ARG A 81 -3.47 5.09 7.83
C ARG A 81 -2.94 5.83 9.06
N SER A 82 -3.11 5.26 10.24
CA SER A 82 -2.64 5.88 11.49
C SER A 82 -1.13 6.16 11.48
N ARG A 83 -0.32 5.32 10.82
CA ARG A 83 1.13 5.53 10.75
C ARG A 83 1.53 6.53 9.68
N TRP A 84 0.88 6.55 8.52
CA TRP A 84 1.12 7.60 7.54
C TRP A 84 0.65 8.98 8.03
N ASP A 85 -0.46 9.04 8.76
CA ASP A 85 -0.93 10.27 9.41
C ASP A 85 0.11 10.77 10.42
N HIS A 86 0.68 9.86 11.24
CA HIS A 86 1.75 10.20 12.18
C HIS A 86 3.01 10.74 11.48
N LEU A 87 3.31 10.25 10.28
CA LEU A 87 4.42 10.71 9.44
C LEU A 87 4.10 11.97 8.63
N ASN A 88 2.88 12.53 8.73
CA ASN A 88 2.37 13.59 7.86
C ASN A 88 2.51 13.26 6.35
N TYR A 89 2.37 11.99 5.99
CA TYR A 89 2.48 11.53 4.61
C TYR A 89 1.10 11.51 3.91
N ASP A 90 1.00 12.17 2.75
CA ASP A 90 -0.22 12.11 1.93
C ASP A 90 -0.37 10.73 1.30
N HIS A 91 -1.39 10.01 1.75
CA HIS A 91 -1.70 8.64 1.34
C HIS A 91 -3.04 8.55 0.58
N ARG A 92 -3.66 9.69 0.21
CA ARG A 92 -4.97 9.72 -0.47
C ARG A 92 -4.95 9.03 -1.85
N TRP A 93 -3.80 9.07 -2.52
CA TRP A 93 -3.54 8.38 -3.80
C TRP A 93 -3.70 6.85 -3.74
N LEU A 94 -3.74 6.23 -2.54
CA LEU A 94 -4.07 4.82 -2.36
C LEU A 94 -5.57 4.52 -2.52
N THR A 95 -6.40 5.55 -2.33
CA THR A 95 -7.86 5.48 -2.41
C THR A 95 -8.44 6.15 -3.66
N GLU A 96 -7.66 7.01 -4.32
CA GLU A 96 -8.03 7.58 -5.60
C GLU A 96 -8.17 6.45 -6.62
N ALA A 97 -9.35 6.34 -7.23
CA ALA A 97 -9.53 5.49 -8.40
C ALA A 97 -8.53 5.98 -9.44
N VAL A 98 -7.69 5.07 -9.95
CA VAL A 98 -6.86 5.34 -11.12
C VAL A 98 -7.84 5.77 -12.19
N THR A 99 -7.93 7.08 -12.42
CA THR A 99 -8.70 7.61 -13.53
C THR A 99 -7.86 7.19 -14.73
N GLU A 100 -8.29 6.12 -15.40
CA GLU A 100 -7.63 5.60 -16.59
C GLU A 100 -7.32 6.80 -17.49
N GLN A 101 -6.03 7.11 -17.65
CA GLN A 101 -5.64 7.98 -18.74
C GLN A 101 -6.10 7.29 -20.01
N PRO A 102 -6.88 7.95 -20.89
CA PRO A 102 -7.27 7.34 -22.15
C PRO A 102 -5.99 6.92 -22.87
N SER A 103 -5.88 5.62 -23.15
CA SER A 103 -4.80 5.09 -23.97
C SER A 103 -4.83 5.85 -25.30
N PRO A 104 -3.69 6.33 -25.83
CA PRO A 104 -3.65 7.05 -27.10
C PRO A 104 -4.12 6.21 -28.31
N ASP A 105 -4.42 4.91 -28.12
CA ASP A 105 -4.87 4.00 -29.16
C ASP A 105 -6.36 4.14 -29.55
N GLU A 106 -7.19 4.87 -28.80
CA GLU A 106 -8.61 5.07 -29.20
C GLU A 106 -8.83 6.09 -30.32
N ASN A 107 -7.79 6.80 -30.78
CA ASN A 107 -7.91 7.71 -31.93
C ASN A 107 -7.82 7.01 -33.31
N TYR A 108 -7.48 5.73 -33.38
CA TYR A 108 -7.34 5.03 -34.66
C TYR A 108 -8.60 4.29 -35.15
N ARG A 109 -9.71 4.28 -34.38
CA ARG A 109 -10.96 3.60 -34.79
C ARG A 109 -11.95 4.47 -35.55
N ASN A 110 -11.69 5.77 -35.74
CA ASN A 110 -12.58 6.68 -36.47
C ASN A 110 -12.14 7.01 -37.92
N CYS A 111 -11.14 6.30 -38.47
CA CYS A 111 -10.92 6.31 -39.91
C CYS A 111 -11.86 5.29 -40.57
N GLY A 112 -13.10 5.72 -40.84
CA GLY A 112 -13.95 5.04 -41.81
C GLY A 112 -13.23 4.90 -43.16
N PRO A 113 -13.51 3.84 -43.94
CA PRO A 113 -12.84 3.63 -45.22
C PRO A 113 -13.09 4.83 -46.15
N PRO A 114 -12.09 5.29 -46.92
CA PRO A 114 -12.30 6.38 -47.86
C PRO A 114 -13.31 5.97 -48.93
N ALA A 115 -14.29 6.85 -49.19
CA ALA A 115 -15.26 6.68 -50.27
C ALA A 115 -14.56 6.55 -51.63
N PRO A 116 -15.05 5.71 -52.55
CA PRO A 116 -14.46 5.57 -53.87
C PRO A 116 -14.62 6.88 -54.67
N LEU A 117 -13.50 7.36 -55.22
CA LEU A 117 -13.45 8.47 -56.17
C LEU A 117 -14.22 8.08 -57.44
N VAL A 118 -15.26 8.85 -57.75
CA VAL A 118 -15.94 8.82 -59.05
C VAL A 118 -15.20 9.81 -59.95
N GLU A 119 -14.54 9.31 -60.99
CA GLU A 119 -13.96 10.14 -62.06
C GLU A 119 -15.00 10.41 -63.16
N PRO A 120 -14.92 11.57 -63.84
CA PRO A 120 -15.95 12.07 -64.78
C PRO A 120 -15.98 11.37 -66.15
#